data_AF-A0A653BY73-F1
#
_entry.id   AF-A0A653BY73-F1
#
_cell.length_a   1.000
_cell.length_b   1.000
_cell.length_c   1.000
_cell.angle_alpha   90.00
_cell.angle_beta   90.00
_cell.angle_gamma   90.00
#
_symmetry.space_group_name_H-M   'P 1'
#
loop_
_entity.id
_entity.type
_entity.pdbx_description
1 polymer ?
#
loop_
_entity_poly.entity_id
_entity_poly.type
_entity_poly.pdbx_seq_one_letter_code
_entity_poly.pdbx_strand_id
1 'polypeptide(L)'
;MSAWPYFAPFEVVIHNKPDDCWVSFLGKVFDVTPLVKTYKNKRCIRPLLSMAGKDISHWFDEKTGDIQYYIHPETGCRIPYCPHGPIPDVSVQVPSTDWRPLEGKPWWQDDQYQIGLLTKRVRPIRIINMICPFAKEVLINVCCEDTFYRIQERYSMFNSDADSYTWR
;
A
#
# COMPACT_ATOMS: atom_id res chain seq x y z
N MET A 1 -12.25 -17.97 -4.77
CA MET A 1 -11.39 -16.80 -5.02
C MET A 1 -11.15 -16.15 -3.68
N SER A 2 -9.94 -16.27 -3.13
CA SER A 2 -9.58 -15.58 -1.88
C SER A 2 -9.68 -14.08 -2.12
N ALA A 3 -10.64 -13.43 -1.47
CA ALA A 3 -10.75 -11.98 -1.50
C ALA A 3 -9.52 -11.39 -0.79
N TRP A 4 -8.95 -10.33 -1.37
CA TRP A 4 -7.86 -9.59 -0.74
C TRP A 4 -8.31 -8.98 0.60
N PRO A 5 -7.46 -8.99 1.64
CA PRO A 5 -7.76 -8.30 2.89
C PRO A 5 -7.79 -6.78 2.68
N TYR A 6 -8.58 -6.09 3.50
CA TYR A 6 -8.63 -4.64 3.51
C TYR A 6 -7.73 -4.08 4.62
N PHE A 7 -7.03 -3.00 4.27
CA PHE A 7 -6.14 -2.27 5.14
C PHE A 7 -6.61 -0.83 5.28
N ALA A 8 -6.52 -0.32 6.51
CA ALA A 8 -6.74 1.09 6.79
C ALA A 8 -5.48 1.92 6.52
N PRO A 9 -5.60 3.22 6.22
CA PRO A 9 -4.43 4.07 5.95
C PRO A 9 -3.41 4.05 7.10
N PHE A 10 -3.88 4.02 8.35
CA PHE A 10 -3.00 3.96 9.53
C PHE A 10 -2.22 2.64 9.65
N GLU A 11 -2.73 1.55 9.05
CA GLU A 11 -1.99 0.28 8.99
C GLU A 11 -0.89 0.36 7.94
N VAL A 12 -1.08 1.07 6.83
CA VAL A 12 -0.02 1.25 5.83
C VAL A 12 1.09 2.15 6.37
N VAL A 13 0.73 3.21 7.12
CA VAL A 13 1.67 4.22 7.64
C VAL A 13 2.74 3.65 8.56
N ILE A 14 2.47 2.57 9.29
CA ILE A 14 3.45 1.97 10.21
C ILE A 14 4.59 1.23 9.48
N HIS A 15 4.37 0.82 8.23
CA HIS A 15 5.34 0.14 7.36
C HIS A 15 6.13 1.17 6.53
N ASN A 16 6.90 2.01 7.21
CA ASN A 16 7.62 3.15 6.62
C ASN A 16 9.15 3.03 6.63
N LYS A 17 9.68 1.82 6.82
CA LYS A 17 11.12 1.57 6.94
C LYS A 17 11.67 0.84 5.71
N PRO A 18 12.97 0.96 5.38
CA PRO A 18 13.53 0.24 4.24
C PRO A 18 13.40 -1.30 4.32
N ASP A 19 13.40 -1.84 5.55
CA ASP A 19 13.26 -3.28 5.79
C ASP A 19 11.78 -3.73 5.92
N ASP A 20 10.85 -2.78 5.92
CA ASP A 20 9.41 -2.97 6.04
C ASP A 20 8.68 -1.76 5.43
N CYS A 21 8.53 -1.80 4.11
CA CYS A 21 8.14 -0.66 3.28
C CYS A 21 6.87 -0.98 2.50
N TRP A 22 5.75 -0.40 2.91
CA TRP A 22 4.50 -0.51 2.17
C TRP A 22 4.13 0.80 1.51
N VAL A 23 3.42 0.70 0.39
CA VAL A 23 2.81 1.84 -0.29
C VAL A 23 1.39 1.48 -0.69
N SER A 24 0.54 2.50 -0.78
CA SER A 24 -0.80 2.35 -1.34
C SER A 24 -0.93 3.14 -2.63
N PHE A 25 -1.67 2.63 -3.60
CA PHE A 25 -2.01 3.34 -4.83
C PHE A 25 -3.25 2.76 -5.49
N LEU A 26 -4.10 3.60 -6.06
CA LEU A 26 -5.31 3.21 -6.79
C LEU A 26 -6.18 2.19 -6.02
N GLY A 27 -6.26 2.35 -4.69
CA GLY A 27 -7.04 1.46 -3.81
C GLY A 27 -6.38 0.10 -3.52
N LYS A 28 -5.13 -0.11 -3.92
CA LYS A 28 -4.35 -1.32 -3.63
C LYS A 28 -3.25 -1.02 -2.61
N VAL A 29 -2.84 -2.05 -1.86
CA VAL A 29 -1.73 -1.98 -0.91
C VAL A 29 -0.65 -2.98 -1.32
N PHE A 30 0.58 -2.48 -1.43
CA PHE A 30 1.73 -3.22 -1.92
C PHE A 30 2.82 -3.25 -0.86
N ASP A 31 3.40 -4.42 -0.64
CA ASP A 31 4.66 -4.59 0.08
C ASP A 31 5.81 -4.50 -0.92
N VAL A 32 6.50 -3.36 -0.91
CA VAL A 32 7.64 -3.08 -1.80
C VAL A 32 8.98 -3.38 -1.14
N THR A 33 8.99 -4.02 0.03
CA THR A 33 10.22 -4.43 0.73
C THR A 33 11.15 -5.27 -0.16
N PRO A 34 10.68 -6.27 -0.95
CA PRO A 34 11.56 -7.02 -1.82
C PRO A 34 12.15 -6.14 -2.93
N LEU A 35 11.38 -5.19 -3.46
CA LEU A 35 11.83 -4.23 -4.46
C LEU A 35 12.93 -3.32 -3.92
N VAL A 36 12.79 -2.86 -2.67
CA VAL A 36 13.80 -2.06 -1.96
C VAL A 36 15.12 -2.82 -1.84
N LYS A 37 15.07 -4.14 -1.57
CA LYS A 37 16.26 -4.99 -1.49
C LYS A 37 16.92 -5.17 -2.85
N THR A 38 16.15 -5.43 -3.91
CA THR A 38 16.67 -5.60 -5.27
C THR A 38 17.33 -4.33 -5.83
N TYR A 39 16.75 -3.17 -5.55
CA TYR A 39 17.24 -1.87 -6.01
C TYR A 39 18.08 -1.13 -4.96
N LYS A 40 18.62 -1.84 -3.97
CA LYS A 40 19.44 -1.26 -2.90
C LYS A 40 20.59 -0.43 -3.49
N ASN A 41 20.81 0.76 -2.92
CA ASN A 41 21.81 1.75 -3.35
C ASN A 41 21.60 2.39 -4.74
N LYS A 42 20.58 2.01 -5.51
CA LYS A 42 20.26 2.70 -6.77
C LYS A 42 19.48 3.99 -6.50
N ARG A 43 19.66 4.99 -7.36
CA ARG A 43 18.95 6.28 -7.20
C ARG A 43 17.43 6.13 -7.39
N CYS A 44 16.99 5.14 -8.16
CA CYS A 44 15.58 4.92 -8.48
C CYS A 44 14.72 4.49 -7.29
N ILE A 45 15.30 3.93 -6.22
CA ILE A 45 14.52 3.50 -5.05
C ILE A 45 14.22 4.65 -4.08
N ARG A 46 14.91 5.79 -4.21
CA ARG A 46 14.79 6.92 -3.28
C ARG A 46 13.38 7.52 -3.21
N PRO A 47 12.66 7.73 -4.33
CA PRO A 47 11.29 8.25 -4.25
C PRO A 47 10.36 7.30 -3.50
N LEU A 48 10.52 5.99 -3.72
CA LEU A 48 9.69 4.98 -3.07
C LEU A 48 9.95 4.94 -1.56
N LEU A 49 11.22 4.99 -1.13
CA LEU A 49 11.59 5.09 0.29
C LEU A 49 11.07 6.38 0.94
N SER A 50 11.11 7.51 0.22
CA SER A 50 10.56 8.80 0.70
C SER A 50 9.04 8.79 0.86
N MET A 51 8.37 7.89 0.14
CA MET A 51 6.91 7.72 0.14
C MET A 51 6.47 6.46 0.87
N ALA A 52 7.37 5.81 1.62
CA ALA A 52 7.04 4.66 2.45
C ALA A 52 5.93 5.00 3.45
N GLY A 53 4.93 4.13 3.54
CA GLY A 53 3.74 4.30 4.37
C GLY A 53 2.71 5.31 3.84
N LYS A 54 2.84 5.78 2.59
CA LYS A 54 1.94 6.80 2.01
C LYS A 54 1.16 6.28 0.81
N ASP A 55 0.18 7.08 0.39
CA ASP A 55 -0.51 6.92 -0.87
C ASP A 55 0.27 7.61 -2.01
N ILE A 56 0.61 6.83 -3.03
CA ILE A 56 1.33 7.27 -4.24
C ILE A 56 0.43 7.24 -5.48
N SER A 57 -0.91 7.23 -5.29
CA SER A 57 -1.89 7.27 -6.39
C SER A 57 -1.62 8.39 -7.41
N HIS A 58 -1.10 9.54 -6.97
CA HIS A 58 -0.76 10.67 -7.83
C HIS A 58 0.36 10.39 -8.87
N TRP A 59 1.11 9.28 -8.75
CA TRP A 59 2.08 8.87 -9.76
C TRP A 59 1.43 8.16 -10.96
N PHE A 60 0.21 7.67 -10.79
CA PHE A 60 -0.47 6.79 -11.74
C PHE A 60 -1.69 7.47 -12.34
N ASP A 61 -2.02 7.09 -13.57
CA ASP A 61 -3.30 7.44 -14.19
C ASP A 61 -4.35 6.42 -13.75
N GLU A 62 -5.43 6.89 -13.12
CA GLU A 62 -6.52 6.05 -12.64
C GLU A 62 -7.19 5.22 -13.76
N LYS A 63 -7.15 5.71 -15.01
CA LYS A 63 -7.80 5.03 -16.14
C LYS A 63 -6.97 3.88 -16.70
N THR A 64 -5.66 4.08 -16.82
CA THR A 64 -4.76 3.08 -17.42
C THR A 64 -4.16 2.16 -16.37
N GLY A 65 -4.09 2.60 -15.10
CA GLY A 65 -3.34 1.91 -14.05
C GLY A 65 -1.82 1.93 -14.29
N ASP A 66 -1.35 2.76 -15.21
CA ASP A 66 0.06 2.95 -15.52
C ASP A 66 0.54 4.32 -15.02
N ILE A 67 1.86 4.54 -15.00
CA ILE A 67 2.45 5.82 -14.59
C ILE A 67 1.93 6.96 -15.47
N GLN A 68 1.74 8.13 -14.88
CA GLN A 68 1.32 9.31 -15.64
C GLN A 68 2.41 9.73 -16.63
N TYR A 69 2.01 10.12 -17.84
CA TYR A 69 2.92 10.64 -18.85
C TYR A 69 2.59 12.10 -19.15
N TYR A 70 3.61 12.90 -19.44
CA TYR A 70 3.44 14.26 -19.95
C TYR A 70 4.26 14.46 -21.23
N ILE A 71 3.86 15.45 -22.01
CA ILE A 71 4.59 15.86 -23.22
C ILE A 71 5.63 16.90 -22.79
N HIS A 72 6.90 16.58 -22.94
CA HIS A 72 7.97 17.52 -22.58
C HIS A 72 7.89 18.77 -23.48
N PRO A 73 7.86 19.98 -22.91
CA PRO A 73 7.60 21.20 -23.67
C PRO A 73 8.69 21.49 -24.72
N GLU A 74 9.95 21.11 -24.45
CA GLU A 74 11.07 21.40 -25.34
C GLU A 74 11.31 20.31 -26.40
N THR A 75 11.07 19.05 -26.08
CA THR A 75 11.41 17.92 -26.97
C THR A 75 10.18 17.35 -27.67
N GLY A 76 8.97 17.68 -27.21
CA GLY A 76 7.72 17.11 -27.69
C GLY A 76 7.56 15.62 -27.39
N CYS A 77 8.52 14.99 -26.69
CA CYS A 77 8.47 13.57 -26.37
C CYS A 77 7.49 13.29 -25.23
N ARG A 78 6.74 12.19 -25.36
CA ARG A 78 5.91 11.66 -24.27
C ARG A 78 6.81 10.92 -23.28
N ILE A 79 6.94 11.44 -22.07
CA ILE A 79 7.84 10.91 -21.03
C ILE A 79 7.09 10.66 -19.71
N PRO A 80 7.56 9.71 -18.88
CA PRO A 80 6.95 9.43 -17.59
C PRO A 80 7.11 10.62 -16.64
N TYR A 81 6.04 10.96 -15.93
CA TYR A 81 5.96 12.06 -14.98
C TYR A 81 6.52 11.64 -13.62
N CYS A 82 7.83 11.84 -13.45
CA CYS A 82 8.54 11.48 -12.22
C CYS A 82 9.22 12.71 -11.58
N PRO A 83 8.46 13.62 -10.93
CA PRO A 83 9.01 14.87 -10.39
C PRO A 83 10.00 14.65 -9.24
N HIS A 84 9.86 13.55 -8.49
CA HIS A 84 10.69 13.23 -7.34
C HIS A 84 11.97 12.44 -7.69
N GLY A 85 12.22 12.19 -8.97
CA GLY A 85 13.36 11.43 -9.46
C GLY A 85 12.96 10.10 -10.11
N PRO A 86 13.95 9.29 -10.56
CA PRO A 86 13.68 8.03 -11.24
C PRO A 86 12.97 7.04 -10.31
N ILE A 87 12.10 6.21 -10.88
CA ILE A 87 11.35 5.15 -10.17
C ILE A 87 11.83 3.80 -10.72
N PRO A 88 11.81 2.68 -9.94
CA PRO A 88 12.20 1.37 -10.46
C PRO A 88 11.31 0.98 -11.65
N ASP A 89 11.87 0.22 -12.59
CA ASP A 89 11.21 -0.25 -13.83
C ASP A 89 10.71 0.83 -14.81
N VAL A 90 10.96 2.11 -14.50
CA VAL A 90 10.70 3.22 -15.43
C VAL A 90 11.91 3.46 -16.32
N SER A 91 11.67 3.54 -17.63
CA SER A 91 12.72 3.77 -18.62
C SER A 91 13.39 5.14 -18.45
N VAL A 92 14.68 5.20 -18.80
CA VAL A 92 15.47 6.44 -18.75
C VAL A 92 14.91 7.43 -19.79
N GLN A 93 14.71 8.69 -19.38
CA GLN A 93 14.15 9.75 -20.21
C GLN A 93 15.06 10.20 -21.37
N VAL A 94 16.37 9.95 -21.22
CA VAL A 94 17.38 10.31 -22.22
C VAL A 94 18.00 9.04 -22.82
N PRO A 95 18.40 9.08 -24.10
CA PRO A 95 19.17 8.00 -24.70
C PRO A 95 20.40 7.72 -23.84
N SER A 96 20.48 6.53 -23.28
CA SER A 96 21.58 6.10 -22.41
C SER A 96 22.06 4.73 -22.84
N THR A 97 23.38 4.50 -22.78
CA THR A 97 24.01 3.19 -22.98
C THR A 97 23.55 2.16 -21.95
N ASP A 98 23.06 2.64 -20.80
CA ASP A 98 22.56 1.81 -19.71
C ASP A 98 21.08 1.43 -19.89
N TRP A 99 20.42 1.94 -20.93
CA TRP A 99 19.05 1.59 -21.23
C TRP A 99 18.94 0.10 -21.58
N ARG A 100 17.99 -0.58 -20.95
CA ARG A 100 17.65 -1.98 -21.20
C ARG A 100 16.13 -2.10 -21.26
N PRO A 101 15.58 -2.97 -22.14
CA PRO A 101 14.17 -3.34 -22.08
C PRO A 101 13.84 -3.90 -20.70
N LEU A 102 12.63 -3.62 -20.21
CA LEU A 102 12.16 -4.21 -18.96
C LEU A 102 11.92 -5.71 -19.15
N GLU A 103 12.51 -6.53 -18.29
CA GLU A 103 12.30 -7.98 -18.29
C GLU A 103 11.01 -8.30 -17.51
N GLY A 104 9.87 -8.26 -18.21
CA GLY A 104 8.57 -8.62 -17.65
C GLY A 104 7.65 -7.43 -17.35
N LYS A 105 6.83 -7.57 -16.31
CA LYS A 105 5.89 -6.53 -15.88
C LYS A 105 6.58 -5.57 -14.91
N PRO A 106 6.22 -4.28 -14.94
CA PRO A 106 6.71 -3.35 -13.93
C PRO A 106 6.13 -3.70 -12.56
N TRP A 107 6.85 -3.32 -11.49
CA TRP A 107 6.45 -3.65 -10.11
C TRP A 107 5.02 -3.23 -9.74
N TRP A 108 4.48 -2.14 -10.31
CA TRP A 108 3.10 -1.69 -10.02
C TRP A 108 2.01 -2.55 -10.69
N GLN A 109 2.38 -3.38 -11.67
CA GLN A 109 1.49 -4.34 -12.34
C GLN A 109 1.75 -5.79 -11.92
N ASP A 110 2.72 -6.01 -11.04
CA ASP A 110 3.07 -7.33 -10.56
C ASP A 110 2.30 -7.65 -9.28
N ASP A 111 1.44 -8.67 -9.36
CA ASP A 111 0.61 -9.14 -8.26
C ASP A 111 1.43 -9.74 -7.11
N GLN A 112 2.72 -10.06 -7.32
CA GLN A 112 3.63 -10.57 -6.29
C GLN A 112 3.82 -9.60 -5.12
N TYR A 113 3.74 -8.30 -5.39
CA TYR A 113 3.91 -7.27 -4.36
C TYR A 113 2.58 -6.87 -3.71
N GLN A 114 1.44 -7.24 -4.30
CA GLN A 114 0.14 -6.86 -3.78
C GLN A 114 -0.22 -7.73 -2.56
N ILE A 115 -0.45 -7.07 -1.41
CA ILE A 115 -0.84 -7.75 -0.17
C ILE A 115 -2.33 -7.55 0.17
N GLY A 116 -2.97 -6.51 -0.37
CA GLY A 116 -4.38 -6.27 -0.16
C GLY A 116 -4.94 -5.02 -0.81
N LEU A 117 -6.07 -4.56 -0.29
CA LEU A 117 -6.80 -3.38 -0.76
C LEU A 117 -6.85 -2.31 0.32
N LEU A 118 -6.86 -1.05 -0.09
CA LEU A 118 -7.05 0.08 0.82
C LEU A 118 -8.55 0.30 1.04
N THR A 119 -8.98 0.44 2.30
CA THR A 119 -10.38 0.73 2.63
C THR A 119 -10.85 2.05 2.03
N LYS A 120 -12.09 2.10 1.54
CA LYS A 120 -12.70 3.35 1.09
C LYS A 120 -13.05 4.26 2.26
N ARG A 121 -13.36 3.67 3.42
CA ARG A 121 -13.79 4.41 4.61
C ARG A 121 -13.54 3.62 5.88
N VAL A 122 -12.85 4.26 6.82
CA VAL A 122 -12.71 3.78 8.19
C VAL A 122 -13.96 4.12 8.99
N ARG A 123 -14.45 3.18 9.80
CA ARG A 123 -15.53 3.42 10.77
C ARG A 123 -15.07 3.06 12.18
N PRO A 124 -15.37 3.89 13.19
CA PRO A 124 -15.18 3.50 14.59
C PRO A 124 -16.31 2.55 15.00
N ILE A 125 -15.96 1.50 15.72
CA ILE A 125 -16.91 0.62 16.39
C ILE A 125 -16.59 0.54 17.87
N ARG A 126 -17.64 0.39 18.68
CA ARG A 126 -17.53 0.22 20.12
C ARG A 126 -17.84 -1.23 20.48
N ILE A 127 -16.86 -1.91 21.05
CA ILE A 127 -17.00 -3.29 21.54
C ILE A 127 -17.05 -3.24 23.07
N ILE A 128 -18.07 -3.84 23.65
CA ILE A 128 -18.29 -3.86 25.09
C ILE A 128 -18.16 -5.31 25.57
N ASN A 129 -17.19 -5.55 26.46
CA ASN A 129 -17.10 -6.84 27.13
C ASN A 129 -18.06 -6.88 28.33
N MET A 130 -19.10 -7.70 28.21
CA MET A 130 -20.16 -7.84 29.21
C MET A 130 -19.77 -8.69 30.43
N ILE A 131 -18.66 -9.44 30.38
CA ILE A 131 -18.24 -10.32 31.48
C ILE A 131 -17.58 -9.53 32.62
N CYS A 132 -16.86 -8.45 32.30
CA CYS A 132 -16.15 -7.66 33.31
C CYS A 132 -17.12 -6.81 34.14
N PRO A 133 -16.97 -6.76 35.49
CA PRO A 133 -17.86 -6.01 36.39
C PRO A 133 -17.98 -4.50 36.08
N PHE A 134 -16.99 -3.94 35.38
CA PHE A 134 -16.94 -2.54 34.97
C PHE A 134 -17.18 -2.32 33.47
N ALA A 135 -17.75 -3.31 32.75
CA ALA A 135 -18.02 -3.29 31.31
C ALA A 135 -16.88 -2.64 30.52
N LYS A 136 -15.81 -3.40 30.25
CA LYS A 136 -14.66 -2.85 29.52
C LYS A 136 -15.10 -2.48 28.11
N GLU A 137 -15.20 -1.18 27.84
CA GLU A 137 -15.50 -0.63 26.52
C GLU A 137 -14.20 -0.37 25.76
N VAL A 138 -14.14 -0.83 24.51
CA VAL A 138 -13.02 -0.59 23.61
C VAL A 138 -13.55 0.04 22.33
N LEU A 139 -12.99 1.18 21.95
CA LEU A 139 -13.25 1.83 20.67
C LEU A 139 -12.14 1.41 19.70
N ILE A 140 -12.51 0.77 18.59
CA ILE A 140 -11.58 0.39 17.54
C ILE A 140 -12.01 0.94 16.18
N ASN A 141 -11.02 1.34 15.39
CA ASN A 141 -11.24 1.77 14.01
C ASN A 141 -11.09 0.56 13.08
N VAL A 142 -12.12 0.28 12.30
CA VAL A 142 -12.17 -0.86 11.36
C VAL A 142 -12.48 -0.39 9.94
N CYS A 143 -12.15 -1.20 8.95
CA CYS A 143 -12.54 -0.93 7.57
C CYS A 143 -14.05 -1.18 7.42
N CYS A 144 -14.71 -0.40 6.56
CA CYS A 144 -16.13 -0.63 6.26
C CYS A 144 -16.37 -1.97 5.58
N GLU A 145 -15.38 -2.46 4.84
CA GLU A 145 -15.38 -3.71 4.08
C GLU A 145 -14.91 -4.91 4.92
N ASP A 146 -14.46 -4.71 6.16
CA ASP A 146 -13.99 -5.79 7.03
C ASP A 146 -15.12 -6.78 7.33
N THR A 147 -14.80 -8.07 7.22
CA THR A 147 -15.67 -9.15 7.69
C THR A 147 -15.67 -9.20 9.20
N PHE A 148 -16.69 -9.85 9.77
CA PHE A 148 -16.77 -10.07 11.21
C PHE A 148 -15.49 -10.72 11.77
N TYR A 149 -14.95 -11.74 11.11
CA TYR A 149 -13.71 -12.41 11.51
C TYR A 149 -12.50 -11.48 11.51
N ARG A 150 -12.39 -10.57 10.54
CA ARG A 150 -11.31 -9.57 10.50
C ARG A 150 -11.45 -8.56 11.63
N ILE A 151 -12.67 -8.15 11.96
CA ILE A 151 -12.95 -7.28 13.12
C ILE A 151 -12.55 -7.98 14.42
N GLN A 152 -12.87 -9.26 14.56
CA GLN A 152 -12.51 -10.08 15.70
C GLN A 152 -10.98 -10.22 15.85
N GLU A 153 -10.26 -10.46 14.75
CA GLU A 153 -8.79 -10.50 14.73
C GLU A 153 -8.19 -9.17 15.21
N ARG A 154 -8.73 -8.03 14.73
CA ARG A 154 -8.31 -6.69 15.20
C ARG A 154 -8.57 -6.50 16.70
N TYR A 155 -9.67 -7.03 17.22
CA TYR A 155 -9.99 -6.97 18.65
C TYR A 155 -9.13 -7.90 19.51
N SER A 156 -8.54 -8.95 18.93
CA SER A 156 -7.66 -9.90 19.63
C SER A 156 -6.49 -9.20 20.36
N MET A 157 -6.03 -8.05 19.84
CA MET A 157 -5.01 -7.21 20.51
C MET A 157 -5.42 -6.75 21.91
N PHE A 158 -6.72 -6.58 22.18
CA PHE A 158 -7.24 -6.15 23.48
C PHE A 158 -7.68 -7.32 24.37
N ASN A 159 -7.99 -8.46 23.76
CA ASN A 159 -8.39 -9.70 24.43
C ASN A 159 -8.00 -10.90 23.56
N SER A 160 -6.95 -11.61 23.95
CA SER A 160 -6.44 -12.77 23.22
C SER A 160 -7.48 -13.88 23.08
N ASP A 161 -8.39 -14.01 24.05
CA ASP A 161 -9.41 -15.05 24.08
C ASP A 161 -10.70 -14.65 23.36
N ALA A 162 -10.67 -13.60 22.51
CA ALA A 162 -11.81 -13.10 21.75
C ALA A 162 -12.58 -14.18 20.97
N ASP A 163 -11.90 -15.28 20.60
CA ASP A 163 -12.47 -16.42 19.88
C ASP A 163 -13.41 -17.27 20.71
N SER A 164 -13.27 -17.24 22.04
CA SER A 164 -14.16 -17.96 22.95
C SER A 164 -15.48 -17.22 23.22
N TYR A 165 -15.58 -15.95 22.82
CA TYR A 165 -16.72 -15.10 23.12
C TYR A 165 -17.84 -15.31 22.09
N THR A 166 -19.07 -15.17 22.56
CA THR A 166 -20.23 -15.08 21.68
C THR A 166 -20.52 -13.61 21.38
N TRP A 167 -20.53 -13.27 20.09
CA TRP A 167 -20.73 -11.90 19.61
C TRP A 167 -22.20 -11.67 19.27
N ARG A 168 -22.72 -10.48 19.61
CA ARG A 168 -24.11 -10.07 19.38
C ARG A 168 -24.16 -8.65 18.85
#